data_AF-A0A9D2LBP3-F1
#
_entry.id   AF-A0A9D2LBP3-F1
#
_cell.length_a   1.000
_cell.length_b   1.000
_cell.length_c   1.000
_cell.angle_alpha   90.00
_cell.angle_beta   90.00
_cell.angle_gamma   90.00
#
_symmetry.space_group_name_H-M   'P 1'
#
loop_
_entity.id
_entity.type
_entity.pdbx_description
1 polymer ?
#
loop_
_entity_poly.entity_id
_entity_poly.type
_entity_poly.pdbx_seq_one_letter_code
_entity_poly.pdbx_strand_id
1 'polypeptide(L)'
;MKNSILVRSATAAAALALALTACGGQQEQSPSAGSDEGGAVEASEPAEDATDSEDQETDSDSDDQETDTDDGESGSDDESTTDDESATDDEASGDPEDDADEADEADEGESAGTLQIALEGEDTEFTPEIVRCNGEPGTIRNVVITMREDLPVVKVTPGEFAMVKLHDRGEPEKSSSTEDITAEDGTISFDQASIGDAVVDGTVECLQGNN
;
A
#
# COMPACT_ATOMS: atom_id res chain seq x y z
N MET A 1 -34.70 26.87 -13.86
CA MET A 1 -33.95 27.62 -14.88
C MET A 1 -32.66 26.84 -15.10
N LYS A 2 -32.46 26.34 -16.31
CA LYS A 2 -31.40 25.38 -16.67
C LYS A 2 -30.20 26.18 -17.16
N ASN A 3 -29.06 26.03 -16.51
CA ASN A 3 -27.78 26.52 -17.04
C ASN A 3 -26.89 25.32 -17.35
N SER A 4 -27.01 24.86 -18.59
CA SER A 4 -26.04 24.02 -19.26
C SER A 4 -24.79 24.85 -19.58
N ILE A 5 -23.61 24.38 -19.18
CA ILE A 5 -22.35 24.83 -19.78
C ILE A 5 -21.60 23.56 -20.22
N LEU A 6 -21.84 23.20 -21.48
CA LEU A 6 -20.99 22.34 -22.29
C LEU A 6 -19.69 23.10 -22.58
N VAL A 7 -18.55 22.55 -22.17
CA VAL A 7 -17.27 22.84 -22.85
C VAL A 7 -16.65 21.52 -23.25
N ARG A 8 -16.69 21.28 -24.56
CA ARG A 8 -15.97 20.21 -25.25
C ARG A 8 -14.62 20.74 -25.72
N SER A 9 -13.66 19.81 -25.83
CA SER A 9 -12.53 19.79 -26.76
C SER A 9 -11.21 20.40 -26.28
N ALA A 10 -10.16 19.58 -26.15
CA ALA A 10 -9.17 19.40 -27.22
C ALA A 10 -8.16 18.29 -26.85
N THR A 11 -8.08 17.27 -27.71
CA THR A 11 -7.00 16.28 -27.79
C THR A 11 -5.70 16.95 -28.24
N ALA A 12 -4.57 16.59 -27.63
CA ALA A 12 -3.25 16.83 -28.19
C ALA A 12 -2.36 15.62 -27.89
N ALA A 13 -2.29 14.68 -28.85
CA ALA A 13 -1.28 13.64 -28.88
C ALA A 13 0.07 14.27 -29.24
N ALA A 14 1.06 14.17 -28.34
CA ALA A 14 2.44 14.51 -28.63
C ALA A 14 3.26 13.22 -28.70
N ALA A 15 3.36 12.66 -29.91
CA ALA A 15 4.32 11.60 -30.21
C ALA A 15 5.71 12.22 -30.38
N LEU A 16 6.64 11.93 -29.47
CA LEU A 16 8.07 12.22 -29.62
C LEU A 16 8.82 10.91 -29.83
N ALA A 17 8.95 10.52 -31.10
CA ALA A 17 9.91 9.52 -31.54
C ALA A 17 11.30 10.17 -31.66
N LEU A 18 12.23 9.77 -30.80
CA LEU A 18 13.66 10.04 -30.97
C LEU A 18 14.39 8.72 -31.20
N ALA A 19 14.59 8.40 -32.48
CA ALA A 19 15.52 7.37 -32.91
C ALA A 19 16.95 7.95 -32.88
N LEU A 20 17.82 7.36 -32.06
CA LEU A 20 19.27 7.51 -32.17
C LEU A 20 19.87 6.16 -32.50
N THR A 21 20.04 5.94 -33.81
CA THR A 21 20.87 4.88 -34.36
C THR A 21 22.33 5.32 -34.25
N ALA A 22 23.07 4.77 -33.30
CA ALA A 22 24.53 4.76 -33.33
C ALA A 22 25.00 3.31 -33.40
N CYS A 23 25.53 2.97 -34.57
CA CYS A 23 26.10 1.68 -34.93
C CYS A 23 27.63 1.78 -34.83
N GLY A 24 28.25 0.75 -34.24
CA GLY A 24 29.69 0.46 -34.36
C GLY A 24 30.39 0.46 -32.99
N GLY A 25 31.09 -0.57 -32.56
CA GLY A 25 31.48 -1.84 -33.16
C GLY A 25 32.18 -2.67 -32.06
N GLN A 26 31.99 -3.98 -32.09
CA GLN A 26 33.06 -4.95 -32.31
C GLN A 26 33.93 -5.35 -31.08
N GLN A 27 33.79 -6.64 -30.75
CA GLN A 27 34.80 -7.63 -30.32
C GLN A 27 35.03 -7.88 -28.82
N GLU A 28 34.56 -9.07 -28.44
CA GLU A 28 35.21 -10.09 -27.62
C GLU A 28 36.73 -9.89 -27.41
N GLN A 29 37.17 -9.91 -26.14
CA GLN A 29 38.38 -10.59 -25.64
C GLN A 29 38.62 -10.32 -24.13
N SER A 30 38.27 -11.28 -23.28
CA SER A 30 39.20 -11.74 -22.24
C SER A 30 40.10 -12.80 -22.90
N PRO A 31 41.33 -13.11 -22.44
CA PRO A 31 41.98 -12.78 -21.17
C PRO A 31 43.43 -12.25 -21.32
N SER A 32 44.07 -11.80 -20.24
CA SER A 32 45.45 -12.22 -19.97
C SER A 32 45.85 -11.96 -18.53
N ALA A 33 46.26 -13.05 -17.87
CA ALA A 33 47.13 -13.02 -16.71
C ALA A 33 48.51 -12.45 -17.10
N GLY A 34 49.18 -11.81 -16.14
CA GLY A 34 50.55 -11.34 -16.24
C GLY A 34 51.02 -10.66 -14.96
N SER A 35 51.58 -11.46 -14.05
CA SER A 35 52.55 -11.10 -13.00
C SER A 35 53.73 -10.26 -13.58
N ASP A 36 54.58 -9.52 -12.88
CA ASP A 36 55.16 -9.60 -11.54
C ASP A 36 56.00 -8.31 -11.28
N GLU A 37 56.62 -8.21 -10.10
CA GLU A 37 57.56 -7.22 -9.56
C GLU A 37 56.96 -5.93 -8.99
N GLY A 38 57.10 -5.61 -7.70
CA GLY A 38 57.91 -6.18 -6.63
C GLY A 38 58.23 -5.08 -5.62
N GLY A 39 58.06 -5.32 -4.33
CA GLY A 39 58.36 -4.31 -3.31
C GLY A 39 57.87 -4.66 -1.91
N ALA A 40 58.55 -5.62 -1.30
CA ALA A 40 58.36 -6.11 0.06
C ALA A 40 58.48 -5.01 1.13
N VAL A 41 57.68 -5.12 2.20
CA VAL A 41 58.15 -4.90 3.58
C VAL A 41 57.49 -5.94 4.50
N GLU A 42 58.22 -6.28 5.54
CA GLU A 42 58.21 -7.56 6.23
C GLU A 42 57.06 -7.80 7.22
N ALA A 43 56.92 -9.10 7.48
CA ALA A 43 56.08 -9.77 8.46
C ALA A 43 56.28 -9.26 9.90
N SER A 44 55.20 -9.34 10.69
CA SER A 44 55.23 -9.64 12.12
C SER A 44 53.82 -10.04 12.58
N GLU A 45 53.55 -11.34 12.59
CA GLU A 45 52.70 -11.97 13.60
C GLU A 45 53.64 -12.35 14.76
N PRO A 46 53.22 -12.30 16.05
CA PRO A 46 52.45 -13.44 16.56
C PRO A 46 51.45 -13.16 17.71
N ALA A 47 50.65 -14.21 17.94
CA ALA A 47 50.21 -14.76 19.23
C ALA A 47 48.92 -14.24 19.88
N GLU A 48 48.06 -15.24 20.11
CA GLU A 48 46.90 -15.28 21.00
C GLU A 48 47.28 -14.95 22.45
N ASP A 49 46.41 -14.22 23.16
CA ASP A 49 46.32 -14.26 24.62
C ASP A 49 44.86 -14.08 25.05
N ALA A 50 44.39 -15.05 25.83
CA ALA A 50 43.06 -15.11 26.41
C ALA A 50 43.06 -14.49 27.81
N THR A 51 42.15 -13.55 28.06
CA THR A 51 41.62 -13.14 29.37
C THR A 51 40.18 -12.67 29.07
N ASP A 52 39.07 -13.26 29.53
CA ASP A 52 38.62 -13.69 30.86
C ASP A 52 38.78 -12.61 31.93
N SER A 53 37.70 -11.82 32.12
CA SER A 53 37.30 -11.02 33.28
C SER A 53 35.95 -10.36 32.91
N GLU A 54 34.83 -11.00 33.23
CA GLU A 54 34.02 -10.78 34.45
C GLU A 54 33.10 -9.53 34.39
N ASP A 55 31.81 -9.80 34.62
CA ASP A 55 30.82 -8.97 35.29
C ASP A 55 30.57 -7.53 34.82
N GLN A 56 29.42 -7.32 34.16
CA GLN A 56 28.50 -6.28 34.61
C GLN A 56 27.07 -6.82 34.58
N GLU A 57 26.67 -7.32 35.75
CA GLU A 57 25.28 -7.41 36.15
C GLU A 57 24.73 -5.98 36.24
N THR A 58 23.66 -5.71 35.51
CA THR A 58 22.74 -4.63 35.87
C THR A 58 21.40 -5.27 36.12
N ASP A 59 21.22 -5.69 37.36
CA ASP A 59 19.92 -5.89 37.98
C ASP A 59 19.10 -4.61 37.80
N SER A 60 17.91 -4.76 37.27
CA SER A 60 16.83 -3.80 37.45
C SER A 60 15.61 -4.57 37.86
N ASP A 61 15.66 -5.02 39.11
CA ASP A 61 14.48 -5.26 39.92
C ASP A 61 13.70 -3.95 40.06
N SER A 62 12.47 -3.95 39.58
CA SER A 62 11.43 -3.06 40.10
C SER A 62 10.11 -3.79 40.01
N ASP A 63 9.77 -4.28 41.19
CA ASP A 63 8.56 -4.83 41.76
C ASP A 63 7.23 -4.57 41.03
N ASP A 64 6.41 -5.64 41.07
CA ASP A 64 4.99 -5.67 41.42
C ASP A 64 4.20 -4.37 41.27
N GLN A 65 3.11 -4.43 40.49
CA GLN A 65 1.78 -4.32 41.10
C GLN A 65 0.76 -5.12 40.30
N GLU A 66 0.29 -6.20 40.91
CA GLU A 66 -1.00 -6.80 40.62
C GLU A 66 -2.10 -5.82 41.06
N THR A 67 -3.04 -5.54 40.15
CA THR A 67 -4.34 -5.01 40.54
C THR A 67 -5.40 -5.94 40.00
N ASP A 68 -5.76 -6.92 40.83
CA ASP A 68 -7.07 -7.55 40.81
C ASP A 68 -8.13 -6.46 40.98
N THR A 69 -9.08 -6.40 40.05
CA THR A 69 -10.38 -5.79 40.30
C THR A 69 -11.45 -6.71 39.76
N ASP A 70 -12.15 -7.27 40.75
CA ASP A 70 -13.33 -8.10 40.69
C ASP A 70 -14.57 -7.31 40.19
N ASP A 71 -15.62 -8.08 39.91
CA ASP A 71 -17.04 -7.70 39.94
C ASP A 71 -17.66 -6.98 38.73
N GLY A 72 -18.57 -7.70 38.06
CA GLY A 72 -19.41 -7.19 36.97
C GLY A 72 -20.36 -8.24 36.38
N GLU A 73 -21.24 -8.78 37.22
CA GLU A 73 -22.30 -9.74 36.90
C GLU A 73 -23.40 -9.16 35.97
N SER A 74 -24.01 -10.06 35.19
CA SER A 74 -25.43 -10.07 34.76
C SER A 74 -25.94 -9.08 33.70
N GLY A 75 -26.34 -9.66 32.56
CA GLY A 75 -27.74 -9.59 32.12
C GLY A 75 -28.02 -8.81 30.84
N SER A 76 -28.36 -9.54 29.78
CA SER A 76 -29.45 -9.18 28.84
C SER A 76 -29.90 -10.42 28.08
N ASP A 77 -31.05 -10.93 28.52
CA ASP A 77 -31.98 -11.77 27.78
C ASP A 77 -32.29 -11.16 26.40
N ASP A 78 -32.46 -12.00 25.36
CA ASP A 78 -33.72 -12.10 24.61
C ASP A 78 -33.55 -13.14 23.48
N GLU A 79 -33.94 -14.39 23.77
CA GLU A 79 -34.06 -15.43 22.75
C GLU A 79 -35.54 -15.78 22.58
N SER A 80 -35.99 -15.66 21.32
CA SER A 80 -37.07 -16.43 20.68
C SER A 80 -38.53 -16.09 21.03
N THR A 81 -39.22 -15.47 20.07
CA THR A 81 -40.57 -15.90 19.68
C THR A 81 -40.66 -16.10 18.17
N THR A 82 -40.85 -17.36 17.76
CA THR A 82 -41.30 -17.79 16.43
C THR A 82 -42.81 -18.01 16.48
N ASP A 83 -43.56 -17.38 15.59
CA ASP A 83 -44.85 -17.82 15.04
C ASP A 83 -45.05 -16.96 13.75
N ASP A 84 -44.90 -17.54 12.56
CA ASP A 84 -45.93 -18.25 11.78
C ASP A 84 -47.04 -17.29 11.31
N GLU A 85 -47.22 -17.16 9.99
CA GLU A 85 -48.52 -17.19 9.30
C GLU A 85 -48.30 -17.20 7.77
N SER A 86 -48.39 -18.40 7.19
CA SER A 86 -49.14 -18.79 5.98
C SER A 86 -49.14 -17.94 4.68
N ALA A 87 -48.51 -18.54 3.67
CA ALA A 87 -48.89 -18.72 2.25
C ALA A 87 -50.06 -17.94 1.62
N THR A 88 -49.82 -17.39 0.41
CA THR A 88 -50.73 -17.53 -0.74
C THR A 88 -49.98 -17.75 -2.05
N ASP A 89 -50.58 -18.63 -2.82
CA ASP A 89 -50.23 -19.36 -4.04
C ASP A 89 -50.40 -18.53 -5.34
N ASP A 90 -49.68 -18.95 -6.38
CA ASP A 90 -50.11 -19.10 -7.77
C ASP A 90 -50.35 -17.91 -8.74
N GLU A 91 -49.42 -17.81 -9.70
CA GLU A 91 -49.60 -18.10 -11.15
C GLU A 91 -49.41 -17.00 -12.22
N ALA A 92 -48.61 -17.43 -13.20
CA ALA A 92 -48.77 -17.25 -14.65
C ALA A 92 -48.14 -16.04 -15.39
N SER A 93 -46.95 -16.33 -15.93
CA SER A 93 -46.59 -16.30 -17.36
C SER A 93 -46.66 -14.98 -18.16
N GLY A 94 -45.47 -14.52 -18.58
CA GLY A 94 -45.28 -13.62 -19.73
C GLY A 94 -43.79 -13.34 -20.00
N ASP A 95 -43.27 -13.90 -21.09
CA ASP A 95 -41.89 -13.82 -21.64
C ASP A 95 -41.96 -13.13 -23.02
N PRO A 96 -40.89 -12.59 -23.66
CA PRO A 96 -39.67 -11.93 -23.19
C PRO A 96 -39.43 -10.54 -23.86
N GLU A 97 -38.23 -9.99 -23.63
CA GLU A 97 -37.48 -8.95 -24.38
C GLU A 97 -37.77 -7.46 -24.08
N ASP A 98 -36.88 -6.86 -23.28
CA ASP A 98 -36.26 -5.58 -23.65
C ASP A 98 -34.84 -5.55 -23.07
N ASP A 99 -33.84 -5.77 -23.93
CA ASP A 99 -32.43 -5.46 -23.71
C ASP A 99 -32.30 -3.96 -23.40
N ALA A 100 -32.35 -3.62 -22.12
CA ALA A 100 -31.67 -2.46 -21.59
C ALA A 100 -30.65 -2.98 -20.59
N ASP A 101 -29.39 -2.81 -20.97
CA ASP A 101 -28.18 -2.92 -20.15
C ASP A 101 -28.42 -2.12 -18.84
N GLU A 102 -29.04 -2.76 -17.86
CA GLU A 102 -29.07 -2.28 -16.48
C GLU A 102 -27.65 -2.46 -16.02
N ALA A 103 -26.87 -1.37 -16.10
CA ALA A 103 -25.61 -1.25 -15.40
C ALA A 103 -25.86 -1.79 -13.98
N ASP A 104 -25.11 -2.82 -13.66
CA ASP A 104 -25.04 -3.42 -12.33
C ASP A 104 -24.60 -2.30 -11.38
N GLU A 105 -25.56 -1.56 -10.84
CA GLU A 105 -25.36 -0.65 -9.71
C GLU A 105 -25.19 -1.56 -8.50
N ALA A 106 -24.05 -2.27 -8.48
CA ALA A 106 -23.55 -2.99 -7.34
C ALA A 106 -23.46 -1.98 -6.20
N ASP A 107 -24.32 -2.16 -5.19
CA ASP A 107 -24.34 -1.50 -3.88
C ASP A 107 -23.10 -0.61 -3.67
N GLU A 108 -23.20 0.65 -4.11
CA GLU A 108 -22.09 1.60 -4.14
C GLU A 108 -21.83 2.07 -2.70
N GLY A 109 -21.22 1.20 -1.89
CA GLY A 109 -20.49 1.64 -0.72
C GLY A 109 -19.57 2.77 -1.12
N GLU A 110 -19.50 3.81 -0.28
CA GLU A 110 -18.69 5.01 -0.52
C GLU A 110 -17.28 4.60 -0.96
N SER A 111 -16.98 4.80 -2.24
CA SER A 111 -15.72 4.37 -2.84
C SER A 111 -14.66 5.43 -2.56
N ALA A 112 -13.52 5.02 -2.04
CA ALA A 112 -12.41 5.93 -1.79
C ALA A 112 -11.77 6.45 -3.08
N GLY A 113 -12.01 5.83 -4.24
CA GLY A 113 -11.23 6.03 -5.46
C GLY A 113 -10.38 4.80 -5.79
N THR A 114 -9.56 4.89 -6.84
CA THR A 114 -8.77 3.76 -7.37
C THR A 114 -7.29 4.12 -7.39
N LEU A 115 -6.44 3.14 -7.09
CA LEU A 115 -5.00 3.24 -7.19
C LEU A 115 -4.45 2.23 -8.20
N GLN A 116 -3.42 2.66 -8.91
CA GLN A 116 -2.63 1.82 -9.80
C GLN A 116 -1.21 1.69 -9.24
N ILE A 117 -0.69 0.46 -9.23
CA ILE A 117 0.67 0.13 -8.79
C ILE A 117 1.38 -0.57 -9.95
N ALA A 118 2.44 0.03 -10.47
CA ALA A 118 3.32 -0.57 -11.45
C ALA A 118 4.58 -1.12 -10.77
N LEU A 119 4.89 -2.40 -10.96
CA LEU A 119 6.10 -3.04 -10.42
C LEU A 119 6.65 -4.09 -11.39
N GLU A 120 7.92 -3.94 -11.77
CA GLU A 120 8.62 -4.82 -12.72
C GLU A 120 7.91 -4.96 -14.09
N GLY A 121 7.17 -3.92 -14.50
CA GLY A 121 6.44 -3.89 -15.77
C GLY A 121 5.07 -4.57 -15.73
N GLU A 122 4.57 -4.92 -14.54
CA GLU A 122 3.20 -5.36 -14.31
C GLU A 122 2.42 -4.26 -13.58
N ASP A 123 1.20 -3.99 -14.06
CA ASP A 123 0.28 -3.03 -13.46
C ASP A 123 -0.79 -3.77 -12.64
N THR A 124 -0.96 -3.35 -11.39
CA THR A 124 -2.01 -3.81 -10.48
C THR A 124 -2.92 -2.63 -10.17
N GLU A 125 -4.18 -2.70 -10.58
CA GLU A 125 -5.20 -1.71 -10.24
C GLU A 125 -6.07 -2.26 -9.10
N PHE A 126 -6.40 -1.42 -8.11
CA PHE A 126 -7.32 -1.79 -7.05
C PHE A 126 -8.09 -0.58 -6.49
N THR A 127 -9.31 -0.85 -6.04
CA THR A 127 -10.17 0.14 -5.36
C THR A 127 -10.17 -0.19 -3.87
N PRO A 128 -9.44 0.57 -3.03
CA PRO A 128 -9.39 0.32 -1.59
C PRO A 128 -10.75 0.47 -0.92
N GLU A 129 -11.06 -0.50 -0.06
CA GLU A 129 -12.26 -0.48 0.80
C GLU A 129 -11.96 0.14 2.17
N ILE A 130 -10.67 0.27 2.52
CA ILE A 130 -10.21 0.83 3.78
C ILE A 130 -9.14 1.87 3.47
N VAL A 131 -9.46 3.14 3.71
CA VAL A 131 -8.49 4.24 3.72
C VAL A 131 -8.54 4.91 5.07
N ARG A 132 -7.57 4.58 5.93
CA ARG A 132 -7.50 5.09 7.29
C ARG A 132 -6.46 6.19 7.41
N CYS A 133 -6.93 7.39 7.73
CA CYS A 133 -6.12 8.58 7.93
C CYS A 133 -6.06 8.91 9.43
N ASN A 134 -4.85 8.93 9.98
CA ASN A 134 -4.62 9.24 11.38
C ASN A 134 -4.01 10.64 11.51
N GLY A 135 -4.72 11.55 12.17
CA GLY A 135 -4.41 12.97 12.28
C GLY A 135 -5.63 13.81 11.96
N GLU A 136 -5.57 15.11 12.22
CA GLU A 136 -6.57 16.06 11.73
C GLU A 136 -6.25 16.42 10.27
N PRO A 137 -7.23 16.86 9.46
CA PRO A 137 -6.97 17.39 8.11
C PRO A 137 -5.85 18.43 8.11
N GLY A 138 -4.94 18.34 7.15
CA GLY A 138 -3.72 19.16 7.09
C GLY A 138 -2.62 18.78 8.08
N THR A 139 -2.85 17.81 8.98
CA THR A 139 -1.85 17.25 9.90
C THR A 139 -1.84 15.72 9.90
N ILE A 140 -2.27 15.11 8.79
CA ILE A 140 -2.29 13.65 8.61
C ILE A 140 -0.88 13.11 8.84
N ARG A 141 -0.75 12.19 9.79
CA ARG A 141 0.53 11.61 10.22
C ARG A 141 0.73 10.22 9.68
N ASN A 142 -0.35 9.46 9.50
CA ASN A 142 -0.26 8.10 8.98
C ASN A 142 -1.50 7.72 8.19
N VAL A 143 -1.26 7.19 7.00
CA VAL A 143 -2.27 6.67 6.09
C VAL A 143 -2.03 5.17 5.92
N VAL A 144 -3.10 4.39 6.01
CA VAL A 144 -3.13 2.98 5.62
C VAL A 144 -4.25 2.78 4.60
N ILE A 145 -3.90 2.30 3.42
CA ILE A 145 -4.80 2.01 2.30
C ILE A 145 -4.74 0.52 2.04
N THR A 146 -5.88 -0.16 2.07
CA THR A 146 -5.95 -1.62 1.87
C THR A 146 -7.33 -2.06 1.39
N MET A 147 -7.41 -3.28 0.85
CA MET A 147 -8.67 -4.02 0.67
C MET A 147 -9.09 -4.75 1.94
N ARG A 148 -10.31 -5.30 1.98
CA ARG A 148 -10.78 -6.15 3.10
C ARG A 148 -9.93 -7.40 3.32
N GLU A 149 -9.27 -7.91 2.28
CA GLU A 149 -8.40 -9.09 2.33
C GLU A 149 -6.93 -8.76 2.67
N ASP A 150 -6.68 -7.60 3.30
CA ASP A 150 -5.38 -7.12 3.80
C ASP A 150 -4.28 -6.88 2.77
N LEU A 151 -4.43 -7.19 1.48
CA LEU A 151 -3.50 -6.80 0.41
C LEU A 151 -4.28 -6.44 -0.87
N PRO A 152 -3.74 -5.61 -1.77
CA PRO A 152 -2.51 -4.83 -1.60
C PRO A 152 -2.63 -3.80 -0.47
N VAL A 153 -1.50 -3.50 0.17
CA VAL A 153 -1.39 -2.47 1.22
C VAL A 153 -0.47 -1.38 0.76
N VAL A 154 -0.93 -0.14 0.91
CA VAL A 154 -0.11 1.05 0.81
C VAL A 154 -0.13 1.76 2.15
N LYS A 155 1.04 2.02 2.72
CA LYS A 155 1.20 2.77 3.97
C LYS A 155 2.05 4.00 3.73
N VAL A 156 1.57 5.16 4.19
CA VAL A 156 2.29 6.43 4.05
C VAL A 156 2.37 7.11 5.41
N THR A 157 3.56 7.59 5.75
CA THR A 157 3.82 8.56 6.82
C THR A 157 4.42 9.79 6.13
N PRO A 158 3.62 10.85 5.89
CA PRO A 158 4.05 12.01 5.11
C PRO A 158 5.37 12.60 5.63
N GLY A 159 6.31 12.86 4.72
CA GLY A 159 7.63 13.40 5.03
C GLY A 159 8.65 12.40 5.60
N GLU A 160 8.28 11.13 5.82
CA GLU A 160 9.14 10.15 6.50
C GLU A 160 9.24 8.81 5.78
N PHE A 161 8.12 8.21 5.37
CA PHE A 161 8.11 6.82 4.95
C PHE A 161 6.92 6.47 4.05
N ALA A 162 7.14 5.62 3.06
CA ALA A 162 6.10 4.96 2.29
C ALA A 162 6.42 3.48 2.07
N MET A 163 5.38 2.65 1.98
CA MET A 163 5.51 1.22 1.71
C MET A 163 4.35 0.71 0.88
N VAL A 164 4.66 -0.22 -0.04
CA VAL A 164 3.70 -0.95 -0.84
C VAL A 164 3.95 -2.45 -0.67
N LYS A 165 2.88 -3.21 -0.45
CA LYS A 165 2.93 -4.68 -0.43
C LYS A 165 1.81 -5.23 -1.31
N LEU A 166 2.17 -6.13 -2.23
CA LEU A 166 1.24 -6.86 -3.10
C LEU A 166 1.06 -8.31 -2.61
N HIS A 167 -0.02 -8.98 -2.99
CA HIS A 167 -0.37 -10.34 -2.52
C HIS A 167 0.70 -11.39 -2.78
N ASP A 168 1.16 -11.51 -4.03
CA ASP A 168 2.01 -12.61 -4.50
C ASP A 168 3.45 -12.16 -4.81
N ARG A 169 3.89 -11.04 -4.24
CA ARG A 169 5.23 -10.46 -4.43
C ARG A 169 5.95 -10.40 -3.08
N GLY A 170 7.24 -10.73 -3.11
CA GLY A 170 8.08 -11.05 -1.93
C GLY A 170 8.04 -10.05 -0.78
N GLU A 171 9.13 -9.32 -0.58
CA GLU A 171 9.20 -8.32 0.49
C GLU A 171 8.43 -7.05 0.07
N PRO A 172 7.94 -6.24 1.03
CA PRO A 172 7.32 -4.96 0.70
C PRO A 172 8.34 -4.00 0.10
N GLU A 173 7.92 -3.27 -0.93
CA GLU A 173 8.64 -2.13 -1.45
C GLU A 173 8.55 -0.98 -0.45
N LYS A 174 9.68 -0.35 -0.16
CA LYS A 174 9.79 0.68 0.89
C LYS A 174 10.58 1.86 0.39
N SER A 175 10.18 3.04 0.82
CA SER A 175 10.90 4.28 0.58
C SER A 175 10.91 5.12 1.85
N SER A 176 12.02 5.82 2.10
CA SER A 176 12.08 6.89 3.10
C SER A 176 11.74 8.26 2.49
N SER A 177 11.40 8.29 1.20
CA SER A 177 10.89 9.48 0.53
C SER A 177 9.36 9.36 0.38
N THR A 178 8.71 10.51 0.42
CA THR A 178 7.28 10.67 0.11
C THR A 178 7.10 11.75 -0.96
N GLU A 179 8.13 11.92 -1.79
CA GLU A 179 8.04 12.77 -2.98
C GLU A 179 6.88 12.30 -3.86
N ASP A 180 6.14 13.26 -4.40
CA ASP A 180 4.93 13.04 -5.20
C ASP A 180 3.76 12.33 -4.47
N ILE A 181 3.82 12.27 -3.13
CA ILE A 181 2.71 11.84 -2.28
C ILE A 181 2.23 13.02 -1.44
N THR A 182 0.96 13.40 -1.62
CA THR A 182 0.31 14.44 -0.81
C THR A 182 -0.82 13.84 0.02
N ALA A 183 -0.87 14.15 1.31
CA ALA A 183 -1.94 13.74 2.22
C ALA A 183 -2.50 14.97 2.95
N GLU A 184 -3.52 15.59 2.37
CA GLU A 184 -4.08 16.88 2.81
C GLU A 184 -5.61 16.83 2.71
N ASP A 185 -6.30 17.54 3.60
CA ASP A 185 -7.77 17.72 3.53
C ASP A 185 -8.58 16.43 3.32
N GLY A 186 -8.18 15.33 3.97
CA GLY A 186 -8.90 14.05 3.84
C GLY A 186 -8.66 13.31 2.53
N THR A 187 -7.72 13.77 1.71
CA THR A 187 -7.40 13.19 0.41
C THR A 187 -5.93 12.80 0.37
N ILE A 188 -5.63 11.65 -0.23
CA ILE A 188 -4.29 11.17 -0.51
C ILE A 188 -4.12 11.07 -2.01
N SER A 189 -3.13 11.75 -2.56
CA SER A 189 -2.80 11.67 -3.98
C SER A 189 -1.37 11.19 -4.17
N PHE A 190 -1.20 10.31 -5.15
CA PHE A 190 0.06 9.79 -5.64
C PHE A 190 0.19 10.23 -7.10
N ASP A 191 1.17 11.07 -7.41
CA ASP A 191 1.48 11.52 -8.78
C ASP A 191 2.70 10.74 -9.28
N GLN A 192 2.49 9.51 -9.76
CA GLN A 192 3.58 8.59 -10.13
C GLN A 192 4.66 8.44 -9.04
N ALA A 193 4.22 8.35 -7.78
CA ALA A 193 5.09 8.30 -6.63
C ALA A 193 5.94 7.02 -6.60
N SER A 194 7.26 7.18 -6.48
CA SER A 194 8.20 6.05 -6.41
C SER A 194 8.37 5.54 -4.98
N ILE A 195 7.98 4.29 -4.73
CA ILE A 195 8.11 3.60 -3.45
C ILE A 195 8.93 2.32 -3.68
N GLY A 196 10.21 2.33 -3.31
CA GLY A 196 11.12 1.25 -3.70
C GLY A 196 11.26 1.19 -5.21
N ASP A 197 11.06 0.01 -5.80
CA ASP A 197 10.99 -0.20 -7.25
C ASP A 197 9.55 -0.07 -7.81
N ALA A 198 8.54 0.14 -6.95
CA ALA A 198 7.16 0.33 -7.38
C ALA A 198 6.85 1.81 -7.68
N VAL A 199 5.96 2.03 -8.64
CA VAL A 199 5.38 3.35 -8.95
C VAL A 199 3.89 3.29 -8.65
N VAL A 200 3.39 4.21 -7.81
CA VAL A 200 1.97 4.30 -7.43
C VAL A 200 1.37 5.57 -8.02
N ASP A 201 0.18 5.44 -8.60
CA ASP A 201 -0.56 6.55 -9.19
C ASP A 201 -2.04 6.49 -8.78
N GLY A 202 -2.63 7.66 -8.57
CA GLY A 202 -4.05 7.82 -8.29
C GLY A 202 -4.35 8.63 -7.04
N THR A 203 -5.64 8.85 -6.79
CA THR A 203 -6.14 9.65 -5.68
C THR A 203 -7.19 8.86 -4.92
N VAL A 204 -7.10 8.90 -3.59
CA VAL A 204 -8.08 8.28 -2.70
C VAL A 204 -8.53 9.20 -1.57
N GLU A 205 -9.78 9.05 -1.15
CA GLU A 205 -10.39 9.75 -0.03
C GLU A 205 -10.30 8.92 1.25
N CYS A 206 -10.10 9.59 2.38
CA CYS A 206 -10.10 9.00 3.71
C CYS A 206 -11.50 8.53 4.10
N LEU A 207 -11.74 7.22 4.07
CA LEU A 207 -13.00 6.62 4.53
C LEU A 207 -13.08 6.52 6.06
N GLN A 208 -11.93 6.49 6.74
CA GLN A 208 -11.85 6.31 8.19
C GLN A 208 -10.84 7.27 8.82
N GLY A 209 -11.24 7.96 9.88
CA GLY A 209 -10.43 8.95 10.56
C GLY A 209 -11.23 10.20 10.91
N ASN A 210 -10.69 11.07 11.76
CA ASN A 210 -11.32 12.36 12.04
C ASN A 210 -11.05 13.29 10.85
N ASN A 211 -11.97 13.34 9.89
CA ASN A 211 -12.05 14.39 8.88
C ASN A 211 -12.89 15.58 9.36
#